data_AF-A0A9Q6VKZ5-F1
#
_entry.id   AF-A0A9Q6VKZ5-F1
#
_cell.length_a   1.000
_cell.length_b   1.000
_cell.length_c   1.000
_cell.angle_alpha   90.00
_cell.angle_beta   90.00
_cell.angle_gamma   90.00
#
_symmetry.space_group_name_H-M   'P 1'
#
loop_
_entity.id
_entity.type
_entity.pdbx_description
1 polymer ?
#
loop_
_entity_poly.entity_id
_entity_poly.type
_entity_poly.pdbx_seq_one_letter_code
_entity_poly.pdbx_strand_id
1 'polypeptide(L)'
;MQGKVKWFNNAKGFGFINTQAKEGIDEHGNPIDFFAHFSAIQMDGYKTLKAGQPVSFEIIQGPKGLHAVAITNAQVPASAQAPAQEVTSLSV
;
A
#
# COMPACT_ATOMS: atom_id res chain seq x y z
N MET A 1 6.59 -4.21 9.44
CA MET A 1 5.24 -4.81 9.63
C MET A 1 4.58 -5.02 8.28
N GLN A 2 3.67 -5.99 8.13
CA GLN A 2 2.94 -6.19 6.87
C GLN A 2 1.46 -5.82 7.04
N GLY A 3 0.84 -5.33 5.98
CA GLY A 3 -0.60 -5.09 5.94
C GLY A 3 -1.08 -4.85 4.53
N LYS A 4 -2.29 -4.31 4.41
CA LYS A 4 -3.02 -4.16 3.16
C LYS A 4 -3.54 -2.73 3.05
N VAL A 5 -3.34 -2.14 1.89
CA VAL A 5 -3.80 -0.76 1.61
C VAL A 5 -5.34 -0.77 1.61
N LYS A 6 -5.99 0.02 2.48
CA LYS A 6 -7.45 0.18 2.44
C LYS A 6 -7.83 0.96 1.20
N TRP A 7 -7.20 2.11 1.03
CA TRP A 7 -7.34 2.97 -0.13
C TRP A 7 -6.16 3.93 -0.22
N PHE A 8 -5.86 4.40 -1.41
CA PHE A 8 -4.83 5.42 -1.64
C PHE A 8 -5.25 6.31 -2.80
N ASN A 9 -5.16 7.62 -2.58
CA ASN A 9 -5.44 8.61 -3.61
C ASN A 9 -4.13 9.07 -4.25
N ASN A 10 -3.84 8.55 -5.44
CA ASN A 10 -2.62 8.86 -6.18
C ASN A 10 -2.51 10.34 -6.57
N ALA A 11 -3.64 11.01 -6.82
CA ALA A 11 -3.65 12.43 -7.17
C ALA A 11 -3.34 13.34 -5.97
N LYS A 12 -3.75 12.92 -4.76
CA LYS A 12 -3.49 13.67 -3.52
C LYS A 12 -2.24 13.21 -2.76
N GLY A 13 -1.74 12.01 -3.04
CA GLY A 13 -0.55 11.44 -2.40
C GLY A 13 -0.77 10.94 -0.97
N PHE A 14 -2.00 10.58 -0.59
CA PHE A 14 -2.28 10.02 0.74
C PHE A 14 -3.32 8.91 0.71
N GLY A 15 -3.31 8.09 1.74
CA GLY A 15 -4.24 6.97 1.90
C GLY A 15 -4.20 6.39 3.29
N PHE A 16 -4.80 5.21 3.43
CA PHE A 16 -4.80 4.44 4.67
C PHE A 16 -4.47 2.99 4.42
N ILE A 17 -3.74 2.41 5.36
CA ILE A 17 -3.35 1.00 5.38
C ILE A 17 -3.96 0.37 6.62
N ASN A 18 -4.46 -0.86 6.50
CA ASN A 18 -4.83 -1.68 7.65
C ASN A 18 -3.90 -2.86 7.77
N THR A 19 -3.83 -3.43 8.97
CA THR A 19 -3.18 -4.70 9.20
C THR A 19 -4.02 -5.53 10.15
N GLN A 20 -3.92 -6.85 10.02
CA GLN A 20 -4.59 -7.79 10.92
C GLN A 20 -3.67 -8.21 12.09
N ALA A 21 -2.45 -7.67 12.16
CA ALA A 21 -1.59 -7.89 13.30
C ALA A 21 -2.08 -7.10 14.52
N LYS A 22 -1.68 -7.55 15.71
CA LYS A 22 -2.20 -7.07 17.00
C LYS A 22 -2.06 -5.56 17.18
N GLU A 23 -0.96 -4.95 16.73
CA GLU A 23 -0.78 -3.49 16.79
C GLU A 23 -1.75 -2.70 15.89
N GLY A 24 -2.36 -3.37 14.90
CA GLY A 24 -3.38 -2.80 14.03
C GLY A 24 -4.81 -3.17 14.41
N ILE A 25 -5.02 -3.70 15.61
CA ILE A 25 -6.34 -4.00 16.15
C ILE A 25 -6.51 -3.22 17.45
N ASP A 26 -7.64 -2.54 17.62
CA ASP A 26 -7.96 -1.82 18.85
C ASP A 26 -8.34 -2.78 20.00
N GLU A 27 -8.56 -2.24 21.20
CA GLU A 27 -8.96 -3.03 22.38
C GLU A 27 -10.30 -3.76 22.21
N HIS A 28 -11.10 -3.38 21.21
CA HIS A 28 -12.40 -3.95 20.88
C HIS A 28 -12.33 -4.97 19.73
N GLY A 29 -11.16 -5.22 19.15
CA GLY A 29 -11.00 -6.16 18.04
C GLY A 29 -11.21 -5.53 16.65
N ASN A 30 -11.34 -4.21 16.52
CA ASN A 30 -11.54 -3.55 15.23
C ASN A 30 -10.20 -3.19 14.57
N PRO A 31 -10.11 -3.28 13.22
CA PRO A 31 -8.91 -2.87 12.51
C PRO A 31 -8.69 -1.35 12.59
N ILE A 32 -7.47 -0.96 12.94
CA ILE A 32 -7.01 0.42 13.00
C ILE A 32 -6.54 0.86 11.61
N ASP A 33 -6.93 2.07 11.23
CA ASP A 33 -6.50 2.73 10.00
C ASP A 33 -5.19 3.50 10.23
N PHE A 34 -4.12 3.09 9.55
CA PHE A 34 -2.83 3.76 9.58
C PHE A 34 -2.72 4.76 8.44
N PHE A 35 -2.45 6.02 8.78
CA PHE A 35 -2.30 7.07 7.78
C PHE A 35 -1.02 6.85 6.96
N ALA A 36 -1.13 6.82 5.63
CA ALA A 36 -0.04 6.61 4.70
C ALA A 36 0.14 7.84 3.81
N HIS A 37 1.34 8.41 3.80
CA HIS A 37 1.68 9.57 2.98
C HIS A 37 2.69 9.19 1.89
N PHE A 38 2.61 9.80 0.70
CA PHE A 38 3.51 9.50 -0.42
C PHE A 38 4.98 9.70 -0.05
N SER A 39 5.28 10.66 0.83
CA SER A 39 6.66 10.91 1.29
C SER A 39 7.26 9.70 2.02
N ALA A 40 6.41 8.87 2.64
CA ALA A 40 6.83 7.70 3.41
C ALA A 40 6.98 6.44 2.54
N ILE A 41 6.57 6.50 1.27
CA ILE A 41 6.73 5.41 0.30
C ILE A 41 8.18 5.39 -0.19
N GLN A 42 8.85 4.26 0.07
CA GLN A 42 10.17 3.91 -0.42
C GLN A 42 10.01 3.01 -1.65
N MET A 43 9.66 3.62 -2.77
CA MET A 43 9.73 2.97 -4.07
C MET A 43 10.36 3.91 -5.08
N ASP A 44 11.09 3.34 -6.03
CA ASP A 44 11.61 4.06 -7.19
C ASP A 44 10.48 4.43 -8.15
N GLY A 45 10.45 5.68 -8.59
CA GLY A 45 9.47 6.20 -9.52
C GLY A 45 8.16 6.68 -8.89
N TYR A 46 7.02 6.28 -9.47
CA TYR A 46 5.71 6.84 -9.14
C TYR A 46 5.14 6.23 -7.86
N LYS A 47 5.26 6.98 -6.75
CA LYS A 47 4.88 6.60 -5.37
C LYS A 47 3.38 6.35 -5.21
N THR A 48 2.92 5.19 -5.64
CA THR A 48 1.51 4.84 -5.72
C THR A 48 1.22 3.49 -5.10
N LEU A 49 0.03 3.38 -4.54
CA LEU A 49 -0.46 2.17 -3.87
C LEU A 49 -1.84 1.83 -4.42
N LYS A 50 -2.12 0.53 -4.56
CA LYS A 50 -3.45 0.04 -4.98
C LYS A 50 -4.25 -0.41 -3.77
N ALA A 51 -5.54 -0.09 -3.75
CA ALA A 51 -6.45 -0.65 -2.75
C ALA A 51 -6.39 -2.19 -2.78
N GLY A 52 -6.22 -2.78 -1.62
CA GLY A 52 -6.05 -4.21 -1.44
C GLY A 52 -4.64 -4.75 -1.70
N GLN A 53 -3.68 -3.92 -2.07
CA GLN A 53 -2.30 -4.36 -2.26
C GLN A 53 -1.62 -4.65 -0.91
N PRO A 54 -0.92 -5.79 -0.77
CA PRO A 54 -0.10 -6.04 0.40
C PRO A 54 1.19 -5.21 0.35
N VAL A 55 1.46 -4.55 1.47
CA VAL A 55 2.57 -3.63 1.65
C VAL A 55 3.28 -3.92 2.97
N SER A 56 4.58 -3.67 3.00
CA SER A 56 5.38 -3.70 4.21
C SER A 56 5.63 -2.26 4.63
N PHE A 57 5.41 -1.93 5.90
CA PHE A 57 5.54 -0.59 6.45
C PHE A 57 5.91 -0.67 7.93
N GLU A 58 6.29 0.45 8.50
CA GLU A 58 6.54 0.62 9.92
C GLU A 58 5.53 1.60 10.50
N ILE A 59 5.09 1.36 11.73
CA ILE A 59 4.15 2.24 12.44
C ILE A 59 4.96 3.14 13.36
N ILE A 60 4.73 4.44 13.24
CA ILE A 60 5.26 5.42 14.19
C ILE A 60 4.12 6.19 14.84
N GLN A 61 4.28 6.51 16.12
CA GLN A 61 3.36 7.38 16.83
C GLN A 61 3.73 8.84 16.55
N GLY A 62 2.90 9.51 15.74
CA GLY A 62 3.05 10.91 15.41
C GLY A 62 2.08 11.81 16.20
N PRO A 63 2.22 13.15 16.07
CA PRO A 63 1.34 14.10 16.73
C PRO A 63 -0.13 14.06 16.26
N LYS A 64 -0.42 13.37 15.15
CA LYS A 64 -1.78 13.17 14.59
C LYS A 64 -2.27 11.72 14.71
N GLY A 65 -1.61 10.90 15.51
CA GLY A 65 -1.91 9.48 15.67
C GLY A 65 -0.89 8.57 14.99
N LEU A 66 -1.29 7.35 14.69
CA LEU A 66 -0.43 6.31 14.14
C LEU A 66 -0.25 6.51 12.63
N HIS A 67 1.00 6.63 12.18
CA HIS A 67 1.33 6.83 10.77
C HIS A 67 2.18 5.68 10.25
N ALA A 68 1.96 5.30 9.00
CA ALA A 68 2.76 4.33 8.27
C ALA A 68 3.95 5.03 7.59
N VAL A 69 5.16 4.52 7.84
CA VAL A 69 6.42 4.96 7.23
C VAL A 69 7.20 3.80 6.64
N ALA A 70 8.25 4.10 5.87
CA ALA A 70 9.06 3.10 5.17
C ALA A 70 8.20 2.11 4.36
N ILE A 71 7.18 2.63 3.66
CA ILE A 71 6.19 1.82 2.96
C ILE A 71 6.84 1.27 1.69
N THR A 72 6.87 -0.05 1.57
CA THR A 72 7.43 -0.82 0.46
C THR A 72 6.42 -1.86 0.00
N ASN A 73 6.48 -2.27 -1.27
CA ASN A 73 5.59 -3.30 -1.78
C ASN A 73 6.03 -4.65 -1.22
N ALA A 74 5.18 -5.31 -0.42
CA ALA A 74 5.48 -6.64 0.12
C ALA A 74 5.43 -7.74 -0.95
N GLN A 75 4.86 -7.44 -2.12
CA GLN A 75 4.79 -8.31 -3.29
C GLN A 75 5.59 -7.74 -4.46
N VAL A 76 6.90 -7.89 -4.45
CA VAL A 76 7.71 -8.01 -5.69
C VAL A 76 8.90 -8.93 -5.37
N PRO A 77 9.02 -10.07 -6.05
CA PRO A 77 10.08 -10.16 -7.04
C PRO A 77 9.50 -9.91 -8.43
N ALA A 78 10.32 -9.35 -9.29
CA ALA A 78 9.98 -8.78 -10.58
C ALA A 78 9.35 -9.82 -11.53
N SER A 79 8.01 -9.89 -11.60
CA SER A 79 7.27 -10.64 -12.62
C SER A 79 5.80 -10.19 -12.65
N ALA A 80 5.45 -9.09 -13.32
CA ALA A 80 4.11 -8.85 -13.90
C ALA A 80 3.84 -7.40 -14.39
N GLN A 81 4.74 -6.45 -14.21
CA GLN A 81 4.51 -5.10 -14.76
C GLN A 81 4.99 -5.02 -16.21
N ALA A 82 4.11 -5.36 -17.15
CA ALA A 82 4.15 -4.85 -18.52
C ALA A 82 2.76 -4.26 -18.85
N PRO A 83 2.65 -2.98 -19.23
CA PRO A 83 1.43 -2.40 -19.74
C PRO A 83 1.32 -2.57 -21.28
N ALA A 84 0.08 -2.67 -21.75
CA ALA A 84 -0.41 -2.35 -23.10
C ALA A 84 -0.20 -3.33 -24.29
N GLN A 85 -1.34 -3.89 -24.72
CA GLN A 85 -1.88 -3.93 -26.10
C GLN A 85 -0.99 -4.43 -27.25
N GLU A 86 -1.35 -5.58 -27.84
CA GLU A 86 -1.54 -5.66 -29.30
C GLU A 86 -2.49 -6.80 -29.69
N VAL A 87 -3.52 -6.42 -30.45
CA VAL A 87 -4.45 -7.26 -31.19
C VAL A 87 -3.77 -7.75 -32.47
N THR A 88 -3.83 -9.04 -32.81
CA THR A 88 -3.72 -9.60 -34.17
C THR A 88 -4.03 -11.10 -34.02
N SER A 89 -5.23 -11.56 -34.35
CA SER A 89 -5.77 -11.82 -35.70
C SER A 89 -5.17 -13.07 -36.37
N LEU A 90 -6.11 -13.91 -36.82
CA LEU A 90 -6.05 -14.80 -37.99
C LEU A 90 -5.48 -16.23 -37.85
N SER A 91 -6.44 -17.15 -37.82
CA SER A 91 -6.60 -18.32 -38.70
C SER A 91 -5.38 -19.05 -39.24
N VAL A 92 -5.32 -20.36 -38.97
CA VAL A 92 -5.04 -21.41 -39.96
C VAL A 92 -5.78 -22.70 -39.59
#